data_AF-A0A1Y2EA82-F1
#
_entry.id   AF-A0A1Y2EA82-F1
#
_cell.length_a   1.000
_cell.length_b   1.000
_cell.length_c   1.000
_cell.angle_alpha   90.00
_cell.angle_beta   90.00
_cell.angle_gamma   90.00
#
_symmetry.space_group_name_H-M   'P 1'
#
loop_
_entity.id
_entity.type
_entity.pdbx_description
1 polymer ?
#
loop_
_entity_poly.entity_id
_entity_poly.type
_entity_poly.pdbx_seq_one_letter_code
_entity_poly.pdbx_strand_id
1 'polypeptide(L)'
;MAGYEASDQSKENAKRACPLTVHSRGVPIEKTKALTGCSKAGFYKLLQKAKERGCVPSGPIKLDFIEDATRTGAPRVSTEAAMAEIEGIVMKNSTTREHSTEMAISVLKDKDPHRKLSRRPVHRALERMDFRRVKPTTKPGLNAA
;
A
#
# COMPACT_ATOMS: atom_id res chain seq x y z
N MET A 1 -17.69 31.59 18.71
CA MET A 1 -16.38 31.24 18.10
C MET A 1 -16.32 29.74 17.96
N ALA A 2 -16.34 29.20 16.74
CA ALA A 2 -16.14 27.77 16.53
C ALA A 2 -14.67 27.43 16.80
N GLY A 3 -14.42 26.54 17.77
CA GLY A 3 -13.07 26.08 18.07
C GLY A 3 -12.51 25.28 16.90
N TYR A 4 -11.33 25.67 16.40
CA TYR A 4 -10.59 24.87 15.45
C TYR A 4 -10.07 23.62 16.18
N GLU A 5 -10.75 22.49 16.03
CA GLU A 5 -10.24 21.21 16.50
C GLU A 5 -9.15 20.72 15.52
N ALA A 6 -7.92 20.64 16.01
CA ALA A 6 -6.80 20.12 15.24
C ALA A 6 -7.03 18.64 14.88
N SER A 7 -6.72 18.24 13.64
CA SER A 7 -6.83 16.84 13.20
C SER A 7 -5.98 15.92 14.06
N ASP A 8 -6.39 14.67 14.26
CA ASP A 8 -5.68 13.73 15.14
C ASP A 8 -4.21 13.52 14.72
N GLN A 9 -3.94 13.54 13.41
CA GLN A 9 -2.58 13.47 12.87
C GLN A 9 -1.71 14.65 13.31
N SER A 10 -2.26 15.86 13.33
CA SER A 10 -1.52 17.07 13.75
C SER A 10 -1.15 17.03 15.24
N LYS A 11 -2.06 16.54 16.08
CA LYS A 11 -1.81 16.32 17.52
C LYS A 11 -0.69 15.29 17.73
N GLU A 12 -0.69 14.22 16.94
CA GLU A 12 0.34 13.18 17.02
C GLU A 12 1.71 13.69 16.54
N ASN A 13 1.76 14.44 15.44
CA ASN A 13 2.98 15.06 14.95
C ASN A 13 3.57 16.03 15.99
N ALA A 14 2.74 16.83 16.65
CA ALA A 14 3.16 17.74 17.72
C ALA A 14 3.78 17.00 18.91
N LYS A 15 3.19 15.88 19.35
CA LYS A 15 3.74 15.03 20.43
C LYS A 15 5.12 14.48 20.08
N ARG A 16 5.37 14.16 18.81
CA ARG A 16 6.65 13.66 18.32
C ARG A 16 7.70 14.77 18.10
N ALA A 17 7.27 15.98 17.76
CA ALA A 17 8.14 17.15 17.61
C ALA A 17 8.69 17.65 18.95
N CYS A 18 7.85 17.66 19.99
CA CYS A 18 8.21 18.13 21.32
C CYS A 18 9.55 17.57 21.87
N PRO A 19 9.81 16.24 21.90
CA PRO A 19 11.06 15.70 22.44
C PRO A 19 12.29 16.06 21.60
N LEU A 20 12.14 16.18 20.28
CA LEU A 20 13.24 16.61 19.40
C LEU A 20 13.59 18.08 19.66
N THR A 21 12.59 18.94 19.86
CA THR A 21 12.78 20.37 20.17
C THR A 21 13.41 20.59 21.54
N VAL A 22 13.03 19.77 22.52
CA VAL A 22 13.65 19.81 23.85
C VAL A 22 15.12 19.36 23.78
N HIS A 23 15.40 18.34 22.98
CA HIS A 23 16.77 17.86 22.78
C HIS A 23 17.64 18.83 21.96
N SER A 24 17.10 19.52 20.95
CA SER A 24 17.85 20.52 20.18
C SER A 24 18.30 21.71 21.05
N ARG A 25 17.58 21.97 22.14
CA ARG A 25 17.95 22.96 23.18
C ARG A 25 19.02 22.45 24.16
N GLY A 26 19.60 21.27 23.96
CA GLY A 26 20.67 20.72 24.79
C GLY A 26 20.21 20.04 26.07
N VAL A 27 18.91 19.75 26.23
CA VAL A 27 18.41 19.05 27.41
C VAL A 27 18.80 17.56 27.36
N PRO A 28 19.40 17.01 28.44
CA PRO A 28 19.73 15.59 28.52
C PRO A 28 18.48 14.70 28.35
N ILE A 29 18.64 13.56 27.69
CA ILE A 29 17.55 12.63 27.34
C ILE A 29 16.72 12.19 28.56
N GLU A 30 17.35 12.03 29.72
CA GLU A 30 16.66 11.66 30.96
C GLU A 30 15.62 12.70 31.38
N LYS A 31 15.97 13.99 31.25
CA LYS A 31 15.05 15.10 31.50
C LYS A 31 14.02 15.24 30.39
N THR A 32 14.39 14.95 29.13
CA THR A 32 13.44 14.95 28.00
C THR A 32 12.32 13.92 28.20
N LYS A 33 12.62 12.74 28.74
CA LYS A 33 11.60 11.73 29.08
C LYS A 33 10.62 12.25 30.13
N ALA A 34 11.11 12.92 31.18
CA ALA A 34 10.26 13.49 32.22
C ALA A 34 9.34 14.59 31.67
N LEU A 35 9.83 15.42 30.73
CA LEU A 35 9.08 16.53 30.15
C LEU A 35 8.05 16.10 29.09
N THR A 36 8.40 15.11 28.26
CA THR A 36 7.62 14.76 27.06
C THR A 36 6.92 13.42 27.14
N GLY A 37 7.23 12.60 28.17
CA GLY A 37 6.72 11.23 28.30
C GLY A 37 7.27 10.26 27.26
N CYS A 38 8.16 10.70 26.36
CA CYS A 38 8.71 9.84 25.30
C CYS A 38 9.72 8.84 25.88
N SER A 39 9.58 7.55 25.52
CA SER A 39 10.55 6.53 25.93
C SER A 39 11.91 6.77 25.25
N LYS A 40 13.00 6.36 25.90
CA LYS A 40 14.37 6.49 25.36
C LYS A 40 14.48 5.84 23.97
N ALA A 41 13.90 4.66 23.79
CA ALA A 41 13.87 3.95 22.50
C ALA A 41 13.03 4.70 21.44
N GLY A 42 11.87 5.24 21.82
CA GLY A 42 11.03 6.03 20.93
C GLY A 42 11.74 7.31 20.46
N PHE A 43 12.41 7.99 21.39
CA PHE A 43 13.22 9.17 21.09
C PHE A 43 14.33 8.88 20.07
N TYR A 44 15.11 7.81 20.27
CA TYR A 44 16.18 7.47 19.32
C TYR A 44 15.66 7.11 17.93
N LYS A 45 14.52 6.42 17.84
CA LYS A 45 13.86 6.16 16.55
C LYS A 45 13.44 7.45 15.85
N LEU A 46 12.85 8.39 16.58
CA LEU A 46 12.48 9.71 16.04
C LEU A 46 13.71 10.50 15.61
N LEU A 47 14.77 10.49 16.42
CA LEU A 47 16.02 11.19 16.11
C LEU A 47 16.70 10.60 14.86
N GLN A 48 16.74 9.27 14.75
CA GLN A 48 17.29 8.60 13.58
C GLN A 48 16.48 8.96 12.33
N LYS A 49 15.14 8.86 12.40
CA LYS A 49 14.25 9.22 11.30
C LYS A 49 14.42 10.68 10.87
N ALA A 50 14.53 11.60 11.82
CA ALA A 50 14.76 13.01 11.53
C ALA A 50 16.12 13.24 10.85
N LYS A 51 17.18 12.55 11.31
CA LYS A 51 18.53 12.60 10.69
C LYS A 51 18.53 12.04 9.27
N GLU A 52 17.88 10.90 9.03
CA GLU A 52 17.74 10.28 7.71
C GLU A 52 17.07 11.23 6.69
N ARG A 53 16.20 12.12 7.17
CA ARG A 53 15.52 13.14 6.36
C ARG A 53 16.24 14.48 6.31
N GLY A 54 17.45 14.59 6.85
CA GLY A 54 18.28 15.80 6.78
C GLY A 54 18.00 16.85 7.87
N CYS A 55 17.37 16.47 8.98
CA CYS A 55 17.14 17.40 10.08
C CYS A 55 18.47 17.81 10.74
N VAL A 56 18.77 19.11 10.73
CA VAL A 56 19.92 19.69 11.43
C VAL A 56 19.52 19.97 12.89
N PRO A 57 20.27 19.46 13.89
CA PRO A 57 19.90 19.57 15.31
C PRO A 57 19.91 21.00 15.86
N SER A 58 20.45 21.98 15.13
CA SER A 58 20.49 23.40 15.52
C SER A 58 19.33 24.24 14.94
N GLY A 59 18.53 23.68 14.03
CA GLY A 59 17.48 24.41 13.32
C GLY A 59 16.06 24.18 13.86
N PRO A 60 15.06 24.94 13.37
CA PRO A 60 13.66 24.65 13.61
C PRO A 60 13.29 23.29 13.01
N ILE A 61 12.74 22.40 13.84
CA ILE A 61 12.34 21.06 13.40
C ILE A 61 11.06 21.17 12.59
N LYS A 62 11.14 20.91 11.29
CA LYS A 62 9.98 20.83 10.40
C LYS A 62 9.19 19.55 10.69
N LEU A 63 7.87 19.64 10.58
CA LEU A 63 6.97 18.49 10.78
C LEU A 63 7.22 17.38 9.75
N ASP A 64 7.62 17.74 8.53
CA ASP A 64 7.96 16.82 7.44
C ASP A 64 9.04 15.79 7.82
N PHE A 65 9.91 16.11 8.77
CA PHE A 65 10.95 15.18 9.25
C PHE A 65 10.42 14.10 10.19
N ILE A 66 9.19 14.29 10.69
CA ILE A 66 8.60 13.48 11.77
C ILE A 66 7.43 12.66 11.26
N GLU A 67 6.74 13.13 10.22
CA GLU A 67 5.56 12.47 9.64
C GLU A 67 5.85 11.04 9.20
N ASP A 68 5.01 10.08 9.58
CA ASP A 68 5.14 8.73 9.05
C ASP A 68 4.81 8.74 7.57
N ALA A 69 5.68 8.09 6.78
CA ALA A 69 5.31 7.79 5.41
C ALA A 69 4.07 6.88 5.45
N THR A 70 3.18 7.06 4.48
CA THR A 70 2.06 6.14 4.27
C THR A 70 2.60 4.73 4.17
N ARG A 71 2.18 3.85 5.10
CA ARG A 71 2.61 2.46 5.08
C ARG A 71 2.11 1.80 3.80
N THR A 72 3.03 1.37 2.95
CA THR A 72 2.71 0.53 1.81
C THR A 72 2.27 -0.83 2.35
N GLY A 73 1.00 -1.17 2.16
CA GLY A 73 0.51 -2.51 2.45
C GLY A 73 1.20 -3.56 1.57
N ALA A 74 1.05 -4.84 1.90
CA ALA A 74 1.54 -5.92 1.06
C ALA A 74 1.05 -5.75 -0.39
N PRO A 75 1.91 -5.96 -1.40
CA PRO A 75 1.53 -5.78 -2.79
C PRO A 75 0.35 -6.70 -3.11
N ARG A 76 -0.75 -6.10 -3.59
CA ARG A 76 -1.94 -6.86 -3.96
C ARG A 76 -1.64 -7.65 -5.22
N VAL A 77 -2.21 -8.86 -5.35
CA VAL A 77 -2.16 -9.67 -6.59
C VAL A 77 -2.74 -8.93 -7.80
N SER A 78 -3.55 -7.89 -7.56
CA SER A 78 -4.15 -6.98 -8.56
C SER A 78 -3.37 -5.67 -8.64
N THR A 79 -2.06 -5.74 -8.87
CA THR A 79 -1.33 -4.57 -9.36
C THR A 79 -1.79 -4.23 -10.77
N GLU A 80 -1.65 -2.97 -11.19
CA GLU A 80 -2.05 -2.54 -12.53
C GLU A 80 -1.38 -3.36 -13.64
N ALA A 81 -0.08 -3.65 -13.48
CA ALA A 81 0.66 -4.53 -14.38
C ALA A 81 0.06 -5.96 -14.45
N ALA A 82 -0.35 -6.52 -13.31
CA ALA A 82 -0.99 -7.82 -13.26
C ALA A 82 -2.38 -7.82 -13.91
N MET A 83 -3.12 -6.72 -13.78
CA MET A 83 -4.44 -6.56 -14.38
C MET A 83 -4.33 -6.48 -15.91
N ALA A 84 -3.41 -5.68 -16.43
CA ALA A 84 -3.14 -5.59 -17.88
C ALA A 84 -2.71 -6.95 -18.48
N GLU A 85 -1.95 -7.75 -17.72
CA GLU A 85 -1.56 -9.08 -18.18
C GLU A 85 -2.77 -10.05 -18.23
N ILE A 86 -3.63 -10.03 -17.21
CA ILE A 86 -4.86 -10.83 -17.17
C ILE A 86 -5.79 -10.42 -18.32
N GLU A 87 -5.97 -9.12 -18.53
CA GLU A 87 -6.76 -8.55 -19.63
C GLU A 87 -6.23 -9.02 -20.99
N GLY A 88 -4.92 -8.90 -21.22
CA GLY A 88 -4.30 -9.36 -22.46
C GLY A 88 -4.53 -10.85 -22.74
N ILE A 89 -4.54 -11.70 -21.71
CA ILE A 89 -4.84 -13.14 -21.87
C ILE A 89 -6.31 -13.36 -22.23
N VAL A 90 -7.24 -12.64 -21.57
CA VAL A 90 -8.68 -12.78 -21.81
C VAL A 90 -9.09 -12.19 -23.17
N MET A 91 -8.48 -11.09 -23.60
CA MET A 91 -8.80 -10.39 -24.85
C MET A 91 -8.11 -10.96 -26.09
N LYS A 92 -7.10 -11.84 -25.94
CA LYS A 92 -6.31 -12.37 -27.08
C LYS A 92 -7.12 -13.12 -28.14
N ASN A 93 -8.38 -13.47 -27.88
CA ASN A 93 -9.26 -14.14 -28.85
C ASN A 93 -10.65 -13.50 -28.88
N SER A 94 -10.94 -12.68 -29.90
CA SER A 94 -12.19 -11.92 -29.99
C SER A 94 -13.41 -12.72 -30.47
N THR A 95 -13.25 -13.97 -30.92
CA THR A 95 -14.27 -14.62 -31.77
C THR A 95 -14.82 -15.97 -31.27
N THR A 96 -14.08 -16.83 -30.56
CA THR A 96 -14.57 -18.22 -30.32
C THR A 96 -14.07 -18.97 -29.09
N ARG A 97 -13.30 -18.38 -28.17
CA ARG A 97 -12.85 -19.09 -26.96
C ARG A 97 -13.21 -18.35 -25.67
N GLU A 98 -14.06 -19.02 -24.90
CA GLU A 98 -14.51 -18.64 -23.58
C GLU A 98 -13.37 -18.87 -22.58
N HIS A 99 -12.66 -17.80 -22.21
CA HIS A 99 -11.58 -17.92 -21.23
C HIS A 99 -12.16 -17.92 -19.81
N SER A 100 -12.17 -19.11 -19.20
CA SER A 100 -12.48 -19.24 -17.79
C SER A 100 -11.37 -18.63 -16.93
N THR A 101 -11.71 -18.24 -15.70
CA THR A 101 -10.71 -17.76 -14.73
C THR A 101 -9.61 -18.79 -14.48
N GLU A 102 -9.93 -20.08 -14.61
CA GLU A 102 -8.97 -21.18 -14.45
C GLU A 102 -7.97 -21.24 -15.59
N MET A 103 -8.41 -20.99 -16.83
CA MET A 103 -7.51 -20.91 -17.98
C MET A 103 -6.56 -19.71 -17.89
N ALA A 104 -7.05 -18.56 -17.42
CA ALA A 104 -6.19 -17.40 -17.19
C ALA A 104 -5.11 -17.72 -16.14
N ILE A 105 -5.45 -18.47 -15.09
CA ILE A 105 -4.50 -18.89 -14.06
C ILE A 105 -3.49 -19.88 -14.61
N SER A 106 -3.88 -20.85 -15.44
CA SER A 106 -2.94 -21.81 -16.02
C SER A 106 -1.91 -21.08 -16.89
N VAL A 107 -2.37 -20.19 -17.78
CA VAL A 107 -1.47 -19.40 -18.64
C VAL A 107 -0.52 -18.52 -17.81
N LEU A 108 -1.00 -17.92 -16.71
CA LEU A 108 -0.15 -17.12 -15.83
C LEU A 108 0.85 -17.97 -15.03
N LYS A 109 0.48 -19.19 -14.65
CA LYS A 109 1.38 -20.14 -13.98
C LYS A 109 2.45 -20.68 -14.93
N ASP A 110 2.11 -20.88 -16.20
CA ASP A 110 3.08 -21.31 -17.22
C ASP A 110 4.15 -20.24 -17.46
N LYS A 111 3.78 -18.96 -17.35
CA LYS A 111 4.73 -17.84 -17.40
C LYS A 111 5.55 -17.69 -16.12
N ASP A 112 4.89 -17.75 -14.97
CA ASP A 112 5.51 -17.58 -13.64
C ASP A 112 5.10 -18.70 -12.67
N PRO A 113 5.85 -19.82 -12.60
CA PRO A 113 5.47 -20.98 -11.78
C PRO A 113 5.50 -20.70 -10.27
N HIS A 114 6.28 -19.69 -9.83
CA HIS A 114 6.36 -19.29 -8.43
C HIS A 114 5.22 -18.36 -7.98
N ARG A 115 4.39 -17.87 -8.91
CA ARG A 115 3.31 -16.93 -8.60
C ARG A 115 2.12 -17.67 -8.00
N LYS A 116 1.88 -17.48 -6.71
CA LYS A 116 0.73 -18.06 -5.99
C LYS A 116 -0.57 -17.33 -6.37
N LEU A 117 -1.13 -17.69 -7.53
CA LEU A 117 -2.42 -17.17 -8.00
C LEU A 117 -3.57 -18.08 -7.57
N SER A 118 -4.54 -17.48 -6.90
CA SER A 118 -5.84 -18.09 -6.58
C SER A 118 -6.91 -17.59 -7.54
N ARG A 119 -7.98 -18.37 -7.72
CA ARG A 119 -9.13 -18.02 -8.56
C ARG A 119 -9.81 -16.73 -8.16
N ARG A 120 -9.95 -16.49 -6.86
CA ARG A 120 -10.74 -15.37 -6.32
C ARG A 120 -10.06 -14.00 -6.54
N PRO A 121 -8.73 -13.85 -6.35
CA PRO A 121 -8.01 -12.65 -6.78
C PRO A 121 -8.14 -12.32 -8.27
N VAL A 122 -8.01 -13.32 -9.15
CA VAL A 122 -8.13 -13.12 -10.61
C VAL A 122 -9.56 -12.72 -10.98
N HIS A 123 -10.57 -13.39 -10.41
CA HIS A 123 -11.97 -13.01 -10.59
C HIS A 123 -12.25 -11.57 -10.17
N ARG A 124 -11.77 -11.16 -8.98
CA ARG A 124 -11.92 -9.78 -8.50
C ARG A 124 -11.20 -8.77 -9.38
N ALA A 125 -10.07 -9.14 -9.98
CA ALA A 125 -9.38 -8.28 -10.94
C ALA A 125 -10.21 -8.11 -12.21
N LEU A 126 -10.80 -9.19 -12.73
CA LEU A 126 -11.70 -9.15 -13.89
C LEU A 126 -12.96 -8.31 -13.61
N GLU A 127 -13.57 -8.45 -12.43
CA GLU A 127 -14.74 -7.63 -12.01
C GLU A 127 -14.39 -6.14 -11.95
N ARG A 128 -13.18 -5.78 -11.52
CA ARG A 128 -12.73 -4.37 -11.50
C ARG A 128 -12.49 -3.79 -12.90
N MET A 129 -12.20 -4.65 -13.87
CA MET A 129 -12.06 -4.30 -15.28
C MET A 129 -13.40 -4.46 -16.03
N ASP A 130 -14.52 -4.54 -15.30
CA ASP A 130 -15.88 -4.68 -15.83
C ASP A 130 -16.17 -5.93 -16.67
N PHE A 131 -15.32 -6.96 -16.62
CA PHE A 131 -15.62 -8.24 -17.24
C PHE A 131 -16.77 -8.94 -16.50
N ARG A 132 -17.74 -9.42 -17.27
CA ARG A 132 -18.92 -10.13 -16.75
C ARG A 132 -18.86 -11.61 -17.07
N ARG A 133 -19.39 -12.42 -16.17
CA ARG A 133 -19.67 -13.82 -16.46
C ARG A 133 -20.80 -13.89 -17.48
N VAL A 134 -20.47 -14.29 -18.69
CA VAL A 134 -21.44 -14.54 -19.75
C VAL A 134 -21.71 -16.03 -19.88
N LYS A 135 -22.91 -16.38 -20.35
CA LYS A 135 -23.20 -17.75 -20.73
C LYS A 135 -22.37 -18.10 -21.97
N PRO A 136 -21.83 -19.32 -22.05
CA PRO A 136 -21.25 -19.84 -23.27
C PRO A 136 -22.15 -19.61 -24.47
N THR A 137 -21.59 -19.05 -25.54
CA THR A 137 -22.29 -18.89 -26.82
C THR A 137 -21.83 -19.97 -27.76
N THR A 138 -22.37 -21.17 -27.60
CA THR A 138 -22.17 -22.25 -28.55
C THR A 138 -23.27 -22.22 -29.61
N LYS A 139 -22.88 -22.32 -30.87
CA LYS A 139 -23.86 -22.52 -31.95
C LYS A 139 -24.51 -23.90 -31.72
N PRO A 140 -25.84 -23.98 -31.54
CA PRO A 140 -26.50 -25.27 -31.37
C PRO A 140 -26.24 -26.13 -32.61
N GLY A 141 -25.76 -27.36 -32.41
CA GLY A 141 -25.50 -28.34 -33.47
C GLY A 141 -24.06 -28.46 -33.98
N LEU A 142 -23.08 -27.72 -33.45
CA LEU A 142 -21.68 -27.89 -33.88
C LEU A 142 -20.97 -29.11 -33.26
N ASN A 143 -21.46 -29.58 -32.11
CA ASN A 143 -20.93 -30.76 -31.39
C ASN A 143 -22.03 -31.83 -31.30
N ALA A 144 -22.42 -32.38 -32.45
CA ALA A 144 -23.19 -33.63 -32.52
C ALA A 144 -22.27 -34.68 -33.14
N ALA A 145 -21.39 -35.25 -32.31
CA ALA A 145 -20.60 -36.46 -32.55
C ALA A 145 -20.13 -36.98 -31.19
#